data_AF-A0A7X7PK17-F1
#
_entry.id   AF-A0A7X7PK17-F1
#
_cell.length_a   1.000
_cell.length_b   1.000
_cell.length_c   1.000
_cell.angle_alpha   90.00
_cell.angle_beta   90.00
_cell.angle_gamma   90.00
#
_symmetry.space_group_name_H-M   'P 1'
#
loop_
_entity.id
_entity.type
_entity.pdbx_description
1 polymer ?
#
loop_
_entity_poly.entity_id
_entity_poly.type
_entity_poly.pdbx_seq_one_letter_code
_entity_poly.pdbx_strand_id
1 'polypeptide(L)'
;MIGTLASPWWVPLLWIVVLGHITNLCVTLYLHRSATHEGVKFAPPVEHFMRLWLWLTTGMNTKEWVAVHRKHHAFSDREGDPHSPVNEGLAE
;
A
#
# COMPACT_ATOMS: atom_id res chain seq x y z
N MET A 1 -26.05 14.71 23.57
CA MET A 1 -26.06 14.10 22.21
C MET A 1 -25.78 15.10 21.09
N ILE A 2 -26.13 16.39 21.20
CA ILE A 2 -25.85 17.41 20.14
C ILE A 2 -24.43 18.02 20.25
N GLY A 3 -23.80 18.02 21.44
CA GLY A 3 -22.51 18.69 21.66
C GLY A 3 -21.25 17.99 21.13
N THR A 4 -21.29 16.68 20.87
CA THR A 4 -20.11 15.92 20.41
C THR A 4 -19.80 16.17 18.94
N LEU A 5 -20.81 16.39 18.08
CA LEU A 5 -20.58 16.70 16.66
C LEU A 5 -20.17 18.16 16.43
N ALA A 6 -20.49 19.06 17.36
CA ALA A 6 -20.09 20.47 17.31
C ALA A 6 -18.58 20.67 17.58
N SER A 7 -17.91 19.70 18.20
CA SER A 7 -16.46 19.71 18.41
C SER A 7 -15.73 18.97 17.28
N PRO A 8 -14.63 19.52 16.71
CA PRO A 8 -13.97 18.98 15.52
C PRO A 8 -13.06 17.76 15.79
N TRP A 9 -13.22 17.06 16.92
CA TRP A 9 -12.39 15.89 17.26
C TRP A 9 -12.45 14.77 16.22
N TRP A 10 -13.54 14.69 15.45
CA TRP A 10 -13.73 13.70 14.38
C TRP A 10 -12.98 14.07 13.09
N VAL A 11 -12.56 15.33 12.93
CA VAL A 11 -11.88 15.80 11.70
C VAL A 11 -10.54 15.09 11.49
N PRO A 12 -9.65 14.97 12.48
CA PRO A 12 -8.42 14.18 12.33
C PRO A 12 -8.68 12.71 12.01
N LEU A 13 -9.70 12.11 12.63
CA LEU A 13 -10.09 10.72 12.37
C LEU A 13 -10.53 10.54 10.91
N LEU A 14 -11.35 11.46 10.40
CA LEU A 14 -11.77 11.47 9.01
C LEU A 14 -10.57 11.58 8.07
N TRP A 15 -9.61 12.47 8.37
CA TRP A 15 -8.37 12.58 7.60
C TRP A 15 -7.57 11.28 7.57
N ILE A 16 -7.38 10.62 8.71
CA ILE A 16 -6.69 9.33 8.80
C ILE A 16 -7.39 8.29 7.93
N VAL A 17 -8.71 8.19 8.03
CA VAL A 17 -9.50 7.21 7.27
C VAL A 17 -9.39 7.47 5.77
N VAL A 18 -9.58 8.73 5.33
CA VAL A 18 -9.56 9.09 3.91
C VAL A 18 -8.16 8.90 3.32
N LEU A 19 -7.13 9.46 3.95
CA LEU A 19 -5.75 9.35 3.46
C LEU A 19 -5.27 7.90 3.47
N GLY A 20 -5.59 7.17 4.54
CA GLY A 20 -5.27 5.75 4.66
C GLY A 20 -5.94 4.92 3.56
N HIS A 21 -7.21 5.18 3.24
CA HIS A 21 -7.90 4.51 2.16
C HIS A 21 -7.29 4.82 0.79
N ILE A 22 -6.94 6.08 0.51
CA ILE A 22 -6.29 6.46 -0.75
C ILE A 22 -4.94 5.73 -0.88
N THR A 23 -4.12 5.72 0.19
CA THR A 23 -2.85 4.98 0.20
C THR A 23 -3.07 3.49 -0.05
N ASN A 24 -4.04 2.86 0.62
CA ASN A 24 -4.34 1.44 0.42
C ASN A 24 -4.79 1.15 -1.02
N LEU A 25 -5.61 2.00 -1.62
CA LEU A 25 -6.00 1.89 -3.03
C LEU A 25 -4.78 2.01 -3.96
N CYS A 26 -3.88 2.95 -3.69
CA CYS A 26 -2.66 3.11 -4.50
C CYS A 26 -1.73 1.89 -4.39
N VAL A 27 -1.53 1.31 -3.20
CA VAL A 27 -0.74 0.08 -3.03
C VAL A 27 -1.39 -1.08 -3.78
N THR A 28 -2.69 -1.31 -3.56
CA THR A 28 -3.40 -2.47 -4.10
C THR A 28 -3.61 -2.41 -5.62
N LEU A 29 -3.96 -1.25 -6.17
CA LEU A 29 -4.25 -1.09 -7.59
C LEU A 29 -2.98 -0.81 -8.40
N TYR A 30 -2.14 0.13 -7.95
CA TYR A 30 -0.95 0.51 -8.70
C TYR A 30 0.24 -0.38 -8.40
N LEU A 31 0.77 -0.43 -7.17
CA LEU A 31 1.98 -1.21 -6.90
C LEU A 31 1.76 -2.72 -7.13
N HIS A 32 0.68 -3.27 -6.59
CA HIS A 32 0.42 -4.70 -6.66
C HIS A 32 -0.13 -5.15 -8.02
N ARG A 33 -1.31 -4.66 -8.43
CA ARG A 33 -2.00 -5.18 -9.62
C ARG A 33 -1.43 -4.66 -10.93
N SER A 34 -1.07 -3.38 -11.01
CA SER A 34 -0.55 -2.78 -12.24
C SER A 34 0.96 -3.00 -12.39
N ALA A 35 1.77 -2.45 -11.48
CA ALA A 35 3.22 -2.43 -11.64
C ALA A 35 3.88 -3.80 -11.44
N THR A 36 3.39 -4.61 -10.49
CA THR A 36 3.98 -5.95 -10.24
C THR A 36 3.43 -7.01 -11.17
N HIS A 37 2.10 -7.15 -11.23
CA HIS A 37 1.43 -8.28 -11.89
C HIS A 37 0.87 -7.96 -13.28
N GLU A 38 0.93 -6.71 -13.72
CA GLU A 38 0.41 -6.26 -15.03
C GLU A 38 -1.05 -6.66 -15.31
N GLY A 39 -1.83 -6.92 -14.25
CA GLY A 39 -3.23 -7.35 -14.33
C GLY A 39 -4.21 -6.22 -14.58
N VAL A 40 -3.77 -4.96 -14.46
CA VAL A 40 -4.54 -3.75 -14.78
C VAL A 40 -3.61 -2.71 -15.42
N LYS A 41 -4.06 -2.07 -16.49
CA LYS A 41 -3.38 -0.92 -17.11
C LYS A 41 -4.20 0.34 -16.87
N PHE A 42 -3.59 1.38 -16.35
CA PHE A 42 -4.26 2.66 -16.12
C PHE A 42 -3.81 3.69 -17.15
N ALA A 43 -4.59 4.77 -17.31
CA ALA A 43 -4.13 5.90 -18.09
C ALA A 43 -2.94 6.59 -17.38
N PRO A 44 -1.97 7.15 -18.11
CA PRO A 44 -0.76 7.73 -17.50
C PRO A 44 -1.00 8.75 -16.37
N PRO A 45 -1.99 9.67 -16.45
CA PRO A 45 -2.25 10.59 -15.34
C PRO A 45 -2.64 9.89 -14.03
N VAL A 46 -3.37 8.78 -14.14
CA VAL A 46 -3.82 7.98 -13.00
C VAL A 46 -2.65 7.22 -12.38
N GLU A 47 -1.76 6.64 -13.20
CA GLU A 47 -0.53 5.99 -12.73
C GLU A 47 0.42 6.98 -12.05
N HIS A 48 0.63 8.15 -12.67
CA HIS A 48 1.49 9.19 -12.11
C HIS A 48 0.94 9.76 -10.81
N PHE A 49 -0.38 9.93 -10.69
CA PHE A 49 -1.01 10.31 -9.43
C PHE A 49 -0.74 9.29 -8.34
N MET A 50 -1.01 8.00 -8.58
CA MET A 50 -0.79 6.95 -7.57
C MET A 50 0.68 6.82 -7.18
N ARG A 51 1.60 6.92 -8.16
CA ARG A 51 3.05 6.91 -7.91
C ARG A 51 3.48 8.10 -7.07
N LEU A 52 3.03 9.31 -7.41
CA LEU A 52 3.34 10.53 -6.67
C LEU A 52 2.80 10.45 -5.24
N TRP A 53 1.55 9.99 -5.08
CA TRP A 53 0.90 9.83 -3.79
C TRP A 53 1.72 8.94 -2.86
N LEU A 54 2.07 7.73 -3.32
CA LEU A 54 2.85 6.77 -2.53
C LEU A 54 4.24 7.29 -2.18
N TRP A 55 4.90 7.95 -3.13
CA TRP A 55 6.19 8.57 -2.85
C TRP A 55 6.07 9.66 -1.77
N LEU A 56 5.06 10.52 -1.87
CA LEU A 56 4.85 11.62 -0.92
C LEU A 56 4.46 11.13 0.47
N THR A 57 3.55 10.16 0.57
CA THR A 57 2.95 9.76 1.86
C THR A 57 3.71 8.65 2.57
N THR A 58 4.50 7.84 1.85
CA THR A 58 5.19 6.69 2.45
C THR A 58 6.67 6.61 2.08
N GLY A 59 7.19 7.47 1.20
CA GLY A 59 8.56 7.39 0.69
C GLY A 59 8.84 6.17 -0.20
N MET A 60 7.80 5.50 -0.71
CA MET A 60 7.97 4.21 -1.39
C MET A 60 8.67 4.35 -2.74
N ASN A 61 9.69 3.51 -2.98
CA ASN A 61 10.28 3.32 -4.30
C ASN A 61 9.56 2.17 -5.04
N THR A 62 8.90 2.50 -6.15
CA THR A 62 8.14 1.53 -6.96
C THR A 62 8.99 0.34 -7.39
N LYS A 63 10.25 0.55 -7.81
CA LYS A 63 11.10 -0.54 -8.31
C LYS A 63 11.46 -1.54 -7.22
N GLU A 64 11.81 -1.03 -6.04
CA GLU A 64 12.17 -1.86 -4.88
C GLU A 64 10.97 -2.67 -4.40
N TRP A 65 9.81 -2.02 -4.27
CA TRP A 65 8.58 -2.70 -3.87
C TRP A 65 8.21 -3.82 -4.84
N VAL A 66 8.23 -3.55 -6.15
CA VAL A 66 7.94 -4.55 -7.19
C VAL A 66 8.93 -5.72 -7.12
N ALA A 67 10.23 -5.44 -6.95
CA ALA A 67 11.25 -6.49 -6.86
C ALA A 67 11.04 -7.39 -5.63
N VAL A 68 10.80 -6.81 -4.46
CA VAL A 68 10.52 -7.53 -3.21
C VAL A 68 9.24 -8.35 -3.34
N HIS A 69 8.16 -7.76 -3.87
CA HIS A 69 6.87 -8.43 -4.04
C HIS A 69 6.95 -9.61 -5.02
N ARG A 70 7.68 -9.45 -6.13
CA ARG A 70 7.94 -10.54 -7.07
C ARG A 70 8.79 -11.64 -6.44
N LYS A 71 9.79 -11.29 -5.63
CA LYS A 71 10.61 -12.25 -4.88
C LYS A 71 9.75 -13.06 -3.90
N HIS A 72 8.88 -12.39 -3.15
CA HIS A 72 7.91 -13.07 -2.28
C HIS A 72 7.08 -14.09 -3.05
N HIS A 73 6.43 -13.70 -4.16
CA HIS A 73 5.65 -14.66 -4.95
C HIS A 73 6.47 -15.83 -5.52
N ALA A 74 7.72 -15.60 -5.92
CA ALA A 74 8.58 -16.64 -6.45
C ALA A 74 9.05 -17.65 -5.38
N PHE A 75 9.27 -17.18 -4.15
CA PHE A 75 9.82 -17.94 -3.04
C PHE A 75 8.85 -18.15 -1.89
N SER A 76 7.54 -17.93 -2.07
CA SER A 76 6.54 -17.96 -1.00
C SER A 76 6.75 -19.14 -0.05
N ASP A 77 6.89 -18.81 1.23
CA ASP A 77 7.07 -19.77 2.34
C ASP A 77 8.29 -20.70 2.19
N ARG A 78 9.27 -20.31 1.37
CA ARG A 78 10.54 -20.98 1.15
C ARG A 78 11.70 -20.05 1.49
N GLU A 79 12.90 -20.62 1.56
CA GLU A 79 14.12 -19.85 1.77
C GLU A 79 14.23 -18.70 0.75
N GLY A 80 14.48 -17.49 1.25
CA GLY A 80 14.63 -16.29 0.43
C GLY A 80 13.35 -15.44 0.27
N ASP A 81 12.18 -15.90 0.72
CA ASP A 81 11.00 -15.04 0.83
C ASP A 81 11.25 -13.92 1.87
N PRO A 82 11.20 -12.63 1.48
CA PRO A 82 11.52 -11.51 2.37
C PRO A 82 10.55 -11.34 3.55
N HIS A 83 9.39 -12.01 3.53
CA HIS A 83 8.42 -11.91 4.62
C HIS A 83 7.63 -13.22 4.79
N SER A 84 8.31 -14.37 4.68
CA SER A 84 7.72 -15.68 4.96
C SER A 84 7.27 -15.77 6.42
N PRO A 85 6.00 -16.07 6.72
CA PRO A 85 5.56 -16.31 8.09
C PRO A 85 6.23 -17.52 8.74
N VAL A 86 6.67 -18.51 7.95
CA VAL A 86 7.34 -19.72 8.47
C VAL A 86 8.77 -19.41 8.91
N ASN A 87 9.48 -18.58 8.15
CA ASN A 87 10.90 -18.30 8.37
C ASN A 87 11.14 -17.03 9.19
N GLU A 88 10.29 -16.02 9.02
CA GLU A 88 10.42 -14.66 9.60
C GLU A 88 9.24 -14.29 10.52
N GLY A 89 8.33 -15.23 10.81
CA GLY A 89 7.18 -15.00 11.68
C GLY A 89 7.53 -14.93 13.16
N LEU A 90 6.52 -14.64 13.99
CA LEU A 90 6.67 -14.70 15.44
C LEU A 90 6.89 -16.15 15.84
N ALA A 91 8.04 -16.45 16.48
CA ALA A 91 8.25 -17.74 17.11
C ALA A 91 7.22 -17.91 18.23
N GLU A 92 6.40 -18.96 18.14
CA GLU A 92 5.64 -19.48 19.29
C GLU A 92 6.59 -20.10 20.31
#